data_AF-A0A6P9BIS9-F1
#
_entry.id   AF-A0A6P9BIS9-F1
#
_cell.length_a   1.000
_cell.length_b   1.000
_cell.length_c   1.000
_cell.angle_alpha   90.00
_cell.angle_beta   90.00
_cell.angle_gamma   90.00
#
_symmetry.space_group_name_H-M   'P 1'
#
loop_
_entity.id
_entity.type
_entity.pdbx_description
1 polymer ?
#
loop_
_entity_poly.entity_id
_entity_poly.type
_entity_poly.pdbx_seq_one_letter_code
_entity_poly.pdbx_strand_id
1 'polypeptide(L)'
;MSQLTSFSSRSATAPSNFSQVRISSVSSSRGIRGGGSFRKPGGFGSASLYNLGSKRISPSYPVSPSSGYGGGIQEVTINTNLLSPLNLEIDPAIQKVRKEEKEQIKVLNNKFATFIDKVRFLEQQNKILETKWSLLQQQKTSTRSNLASIFEAYINNLRRQLDSLHNDKGRLEGELKNMQDLVEDFKNKYEDEINRRTSAENEFVVLKKDVDASYMNKVELESKVDGLTDEINFLRALYEAELAEMQAQISDTSVVLQMDNNRSLNLDSIIAEVKAQYEDIANKSRMEAESWYQSKFEVLQATAGKHGEDLRNTKNEIAEINRLILRLQAEIENTKNQRAKLEAAIAEAEERGTRAVKDAQGKLEELELALNKAKQEMAHQLREYHELMNTKLALDIEIATYRKLLEGEESRLSGDGAGSVSMTLVNSTGGGNTYSSGSGLGYGGGFNLGSGMGTGALGFTSGGGSSGLKSTYSVTSTSRRSIRN
;
A
#
# COMPACT_ATOMS: atom_id res chain seq x y z
N MET A 1 21.30 -40.77 57.26
CA MET A 1 20.85 -41.63 56.14
C MET A 1 20.71 -40.76 54.91
N SER A 2 21.34 -41.14 53.81
CA SER A 2 21.42 -40.35 52.58
C SER A 2 20.27 -40.66 51.62
N GLN A 3 19.66 -39.63 51.03
CA GLN A 3 18.94 -39.75 49.77
C GLN A 3 19.44 -38.68 48.79
N LEU A 4 20.27 -39.11 47.85
CA LEU A 4 20.71 -38.31 46.71
C LEU A 4 19.71 -38.54 45.57
N THR A 5 18.81 -37.59 45.35
CA THR A 5 17.90 -37.60 44.19
C THR A 5 18.59 -36.96 42.98
N SER A 6 19.14 -37.81 42.12
CA SER A 6 19.69 -37.40 40.83
C SER A 6 18.58 -36.94 39.88
N PHE A 7 18.70 -35.72 39.34
CA PHE A 7 17.86 -35.26 38.23
C PHE A 7 18.67 -35.21 36.93
N SER A 8 18.20 -35.97 35.95
CA SER A 8 18.86 -36.18 34.65
C SER A 8 18.38 -35.15 33.62
N SER A 9 19.33 -34.44 33.00
CA SER A 9 19.06 -33.51 31.90
C SER A 9 18.56 -34.26 30.65
N ARG A 10 17.27 -34.16 30.34
CA ARG A 10 16.70 -34.66 29.08
C ARG A 10 16.67 -33.57 28.02
N SER A 11 17.58 -33.67 27.06
CA SER A 11 17.55 -32.92 25.81
C SER A 11 16.32 -33.31 24.98
N ALA A 12 15.49 -32.33 24.61
CA ALA A 12 14.36 -32.55 23.71
C ALA A 12 14.69 -31.99 22.32
N THR A 13 14.97 -32.88 21.36
CA THR A 13 15.08 -32.56 19.94
C THR A 13 13.71 -32.71 19.27
N ALA A 14 13.19 -31.63 18.70
CA ALA A 14 11.97 -31.66 17.88
C ALA A 14 12.35 -31.72 16.39
N PRO A 15 11.73 -32.61 15.57
CA PRO A 15 12.03 -32.69 14.15
C PRO A 15 11.32 -31.58 13.37
N SER A 16 12.08 -30.85 12.56
CA SER A 16 11.52 -30.02 11.49
C SER A 16 11.14 -30.89 10.30
N ASN A 17 9.94 -30.71 9.74
CA ASN A 17 9.61 -31.29 8.45
C ASN A 17 8.68 -30.39 7.62
N PHE A 18 8.88 -30.47 6.30
CA PHE A 18 8.40 -29.50 5.31
C PHE A 18 6.90 -29.56 5.03
N SER A 19 6.34 -28.43 4.61
CA SER A 19 5.29 -28.39 3.58
C SER A 19 5.40 -27.10 2.76
N GLN A 20 5.71 -27.25 1.48
CA GLN A 20 5.77 -26.15 0.52
C GLN A 20 4.38 -25.88 -0.05
N VAL A 21 4.03 -24.60 -0.24
CA VAL A 21 3.07 -24.20 -1.28
C VAL A 21 3.65 -23.01 -2.03
N ARG A 22 3.86 -23.17 -3.33
CA ARG A 22 4.10 -22.07 -4.28
C ARG A 22 2.78 -21.76 -4.99
N ILE A 23 2.43 -20.48 -5.11
CA ILE A 23 1.59 -19.99 -6.22
C ILE A 23 2.21 -18.70 -6.75
N SER A 24 2.33 -18.59 -8.06
CA SER A 24 2.96 -17.48 -8.77
C SER A 24 1.95 -16.60 -9.50
N SER A 25 2.25 -15.30 -9.56
CA SER A 25 1.86 -14.33 -10.59
C SER A 25 0.37 -14.14 -10.95
N VAL A 26 -0.11 -12.90 -10.78
CA VAL A 26 -0.53 -12.08 -11.93
C VAL A 26 -0.32 -10.59 -11.61
N SER A 27 0.20 -9.85 -12.59
CA SER A 27 0.37 -8.40 -12.56
C SER A 27 -0.92 -7.69 -12.99
N SER A 28 -1.24 -6.53 -12.42
CA SER A 28 -2.05 -5.51 -13.10
C SER A 28 -1.82 -4.13 -12.48
N SER A 29 -1.92 -3.10 -13.34
CA SER A 29 -1.35 -1.77 -13.12
C SER A 29 -2.39 -0.66 -13.02
N ARG A 30 -1.99 0.44 -12.35
CA ARG A 30 -2.48 1.83 -12.52
C ARG A 30 -3.97 2.13 -12.23
N GLY A 31 -4.19 3.18 -11.44
CA GLY A 31 -5.51 3.82 -11.30
C GLY A 31 -5.46 5.07 -10.42
N ILE A 32 -5.05 6.22 -10.96
CA ILE A 32 -5.05 7.51 -10.26
C ILE A 32 -6.43 8.18 -10.37
N ARG A 33 -7.08 8.43 -9.23
CA ARG A 33 -8.03 9.53 -8.93
C ARG A 33 -8.45 9.41 -7.45
N GLY A 34 -8.66 10.47 -6.67
CA GLY A 34 -8.66 11.89 -7.01
C GLY A 34 -9.93 12.59 -6.55
N GLY A 35 -10.01 12.91 -5.25
CA GLY A 35 -10.92 13.90 -4.66
C GLY A 35 -12.39 13.48 -4.42
N GLY A 36 -12.96 13.91 -3.28
CA GLY A 36 -14.41 13.90 -3.05
C GLY A 36 -14.86 13.60 -1.61
N SER A 37 -14.79 14.58 -0.70
CA SER A 37 -15.33 14.45 0.66
C SER A 37 -16.87 14.46 0.71
N PHE A 38 -17.39 13.92 1.82
CA PHE A 38 -18.81 13.67 2.08
C PHE A 38 -19.65 14.89 2.55
N ARG A 39 -20.98 14.73 2.42
CA ARG A 39 -22.10 15.23 3.26
C ARG A 39 -22.85 16.57 2.93
N LYS A 40 -24.12 16.36 2.54
CA LYS A 40 -25.43 17.02 2.85
C LYS A 40 -25.51 17.92 4.12
N PRO A 41 -26.56 18.77 4.36
CA PRO A 41 -27.99 18.61 3.93
C PRO A 41 -28.83 19.87 3.58
N GLY A 42 -30.12 19.66 3.21
CA GLY A 42 -31.20 20.66 3.12
C GLY A 42 -31.63 21.03 1.68
N GLY A 43 -32.89 21.33 1.33
CA GLY A 43 -34.16 21.23 2.09
C GLY A 43 -35.31 22.04 1.44
N PHE A 44 -36.45 21.41 1.15
CA PHE A 44 -37.76 21.98 0.71
C PHE A 44 -37.87 22.64 -0.69
N GLY A 45 -39.06 22.50 -1.31
CA GLY A 45 -39.46 23.18 -2.56
C GLY A 45 -40.35 22.31 -3.47
N SER A 46 -41.66 22.58 -3.51
CA SER A 46 -42.69 21.79 -4.22
C SER A 46 -42.98 22.26 -5.66
N ALA A 47 -43.31 21.35 -6.59
CA ALA A 47 -44.49 21.46 -7.48
C ALA A 47 -44.72 20.24 -8.40
N SER A 48 -45.97 19.76 -8.42
CA SER A 48 -46.73 19.11 -9.51
C SER A 48 -46.08 18.14 -10.53
N LEU A 49 -46.22 16.85 -10.20
CA LEU A 49 -46.95 15.83 -10.97
C LEU A 49 -47.04 15.93 -12.51
N TYR A 50 -46.54 14.88 -13.16
CA TYR A 50 -46.76 14.55 -14.56
C TYR A 50 -48.22 14.20 -14.87
N ASN A 51 -48.77 14.76 -15.93
CA ASN A 51 -50.12 14.48 -16.41
C ASN A 51 -50.12 13.25 -17.33
N LEU A 52 -50.64 12.11 -16.85
CA LEU A 52 -50.88 10.90 -17.64
C LEU A 52 -52.34 10.46 -17.45
N GLY A 53 -53.18 10.67 -18.47
CA GLY A 53 -54.61 10.37 -18.36
C GLY A 53 -55.36 10.47 -19.68
N SER A 54 -55.32 9.41 -20.48
CA SER A 54 -56.21 9.28 -21.64
C SER A 54 -57.66 9.07 -21.20
N LYS A 55 -58.61 9.84 -21.75
CA LYS A 55 -60.01 9.39 -21.95
C LYS A 55 -60.62 10.14 -23.12
N ARG A 56 -61.28 9.39 -24.01
CA ARG A 56 -61.90 9.89 -25.25
C ARG A 56 -63.26 10.50 -24.93
N ILE A 57 -63.62 11.58 -25.62
CA ILE A 57 -64.98 12.12 -25.63
C ILE A 57 -65.68 11.63 -26.90
N SER A 58 -66.87 11.07 -26.74
CA SER A 58 -67.81 10.75 -27.82
C SER A 58 -69.22 10.78 -27.23
N PRO A 59 -70.12 11.69 -27.64
CA PRO A 59 -71.52 11.64 -27.27
C PRO A 59 -72.28 10.79 -28.27
N SER A 60 -72.90 9.70 -27.79
CA SER A 60 -74.02 9.07 -28.50
C SER A 60 -75.28 9.88 -28.24
N TYR A 61 -76.11 10.08 -29.25
CA TYR A 61 -77.48 10.55 -29.06
C TYR A 61 -78.33 9.44 -28.43
N PRO A 62 -79.22 9.76 -27.46
CA PRO A 62 -80.29 8.86 -27.02
C PRO A 62 -81.64 9.19 -27.68
N VAL A 63 -82.55 8.22 -27.55
CA VAL A 63 -83.91 8.19 -28.12
C VAL A 63 -84.89 9.12 -27.36
N SER A 64 -85.98 9.52 -28.03
CA SER A 64 -87.14 10.26 -27.49
C SER A 64 -87.82 9.58 -26.28
N PRO A 65 -88.71 10.28 -25.55
CA PRO A 65 -90.14 10.15 -25.91
C PRO A 65 -91.07 11.36 -25.62
N SER A 66 -92.11 11.45 -26.46
CA SER A 66 -93.52 11.78 -26.17
C SER A 66 -93.98 13.12 -25.54
N SER A 67 -95.13 13.56 -26.07
CA SER A 67 -96.06 14.62 -25.64
C SER A 67 -95.86 16.01 -26.28
N GLY A 68 -96.88 16.66 -26.85
CA GLY A 68 -98.26 16.20 -27.01
C GLY A 68 -99.27 17.33 -27.19
N TYR A 69 -99.41 17.83 -28.42
CA TYR A 69 -100.53 18.63 -28.94
C TYR A 69 -100.57 18.31 -30.46
N GLY A 70 -101.71 18.12 -31.13
CA GLY A 70 -103.02 18.70 -30.89
C GLY A 70 -103.36 19.61 -32.06
N GLY A 71 -103.80 19.04 -33.18
CA GLY A 71 -104.07 19.77 -34.43
C GLY A 71 -104.71 18.86 -35.47
N GLY A 72 -105.99 19.11 -35.77
CA GLY A 72 -106.84 18.21 -36.54
C GLY A 72 -106.64 18.27 -38.07
N ILE A 73 -107.28 17.31 -38.73
CA ILE A 73 -107.41 17.20 -40.18
C ILE A 73 -108.20 18.40 -40.73
N GLN A 74 -107.73 19.00 -41.82
CA GLN A 74 -108.60 19.79 -42.69
C GLN A 74 -108.37 19.43 -44.16
N GLU A 75 -109.40 18.83 -44.76
CA GLU A 75 -109.53 18.58 -46.19
C GLU A 75 -109.61 19.91 -46.94
N VAL A 76 -108.70 20.13 -47.90
CA VAL A 76 -108.73 21.32 -48.77
C VAL A 76 -109.26 20.93 -50.13
N THR A 77 -110.52 21.26 -50.37
CA THR A 77 -111.25 21.02 -51.62
C THR A 77 -110.51 21.63 -52.81
N ILE A 78 -110.05 20.79 -53.74
CA ILE A 78 -109.37 21.24 -54.97
C ILE A 78 -110.41 21.80 -55.93
N ASN A 79 -110.32 23.08 -56.26
CA ASN A 79 -111.18 23.73 -57.25
C ASN A 79 -110.86 23.21 -58.66
N THR A 80 -111.79 22.46 -59.26
CA THR A 80 -111.60 21.75 -60.54
C THR A 80 -111.58 22.65 -61.79
N ASN A 81 -111.63 23.98 -61.63
CA ASN A 81 -111.72 24.96 -62.72
C ASN A 81 -110.43 25.77 -62.97
N LEU A 82 -109.29 25.38 -62.38
CA LEU A 82 -107.97 25.99 -62.64
C LEU A 82 -106.99 25.05 -63.38
N LEU A 83 -107.50 23.95 -63.95
CA LEU A 83 -106.75 23.01 -64.79
C LEU A 83 -106.90 23.33 -66.28
N SER A 84 -106.65 24.59 -66.67
CA SER A 84 -106.47 24.98 -68.06
C SER A 84 -104.97 25.02 -68.40
N PRO A 85 -104.45 24.08 -69.21
CA PRO A 85 -103.09 24.20 -69.72
C PRO A 85 -103.01 25.43 -70.63
N LEU A 86 -102.25 26.45 -70.21
CA LEU A 86 -101.84 27.54 -71.09
C LEU A 86 -100.91 26.94 -72.15
N ASN A 87 -101.50 26.60 -73.31
CA ASN A 87 -100.80 26.05 -74.46
C ASN A 87 -100.00 27.17 -75.15
N LEU A 88 -98.88 27.53 -74.56
CA LEU A 88 -97.83 28.29 -75.24
C LEU A 88 -97.23 27.35 -76.29
N GLU A 89 -97.47 27.66 -77.57
CA GLU A 89 -96.82 27.00 -78.70
C GLU A 89 -95.32 27.31 -78.67
N ILE A 90 -94.57 26.51 -77.91
CA ILE A 90 -93.11 26.57 -77.87
C ILE A 90 -92.59 25.88 -79.13
N ASP A 91 -91.95 26.68 -79.97
CA ASP A 91 -91.26 26.31 -81.21
C ASP A 91 -90.66 24.87 -81.16
N PRO A 92 -91.03 23.97 -82.09
CA PRO A 92 -90.49 22.61 -82.19
C PRO A 92 -88.95 22.55 -82.19
N ALA A 93 -88.26 23.58 -82.68
CA ALA A 93 -86.81 23.67 -82.63
C ALA A 93 -86.27 23.80 -81.20
N ILE A 94 -86.86 24.67 -80.38
CA ILE A 94 -86.47 24.92 -78.98
C ILE A 94 -86.66 23.64 -78.14
N GLN A 95 -87.71 22.87 -78.42
CA GLN A 95 -87.98 21.63 -77.68
C GLN A 95 -87.01 20.50 -78.03
N LYS A 96 -86.40 20.51 -79.23
CA LYS A 96 -85.30 19.61 -79.61
C LYS A 96 -84.00 20.01 -78.91
N VAL A 97 -83.64 21.30 -78.93
CA VAL A 97 -82.46 21.83 -78.22
C VAL A 97 -82.52 21.54 -76.73
N ARG A 98 -83.64 21.83 -76.04
CA ARG A 98 -83.78 21.50 -74.60
C ARG A 98 -83.69 19.99 -74.30
N LYS A 99 -84.10 19.11 -75.22
CA LYS A 99 -83.92 17.66 -75.04
C LYS A 99 -82.46 17.26 -75.17
N GLU A 100 -81.74 17.86 -76.12
CA GLU A 100 -80.32 17.61 -76.34
C GLU A 100 -79.45 18.20 -75.22
N GLU A 101 -79.71 19.43 -74.77
CA GLU A 101 -79.13 20.01 -73.55
C GLU A 101 -79.42 19.17 -72.31
N LYS A 102 -80.66 18.68 -72.14
CA LYS A 102 -81.01 17.79 -71.01
C LYS A 102 -80.24 16.47 -71.08
N GLU A 103 -79.96 15.94 -72.26
CA GLU A 103 -79.16 14.72 -72.41
C GLU A 103 -77.66 14.98 -72.20
N GLN A 104 -77.14 16.12 -72.67
CA GLN A 104 -75.77 16.55 -72.37
C GLN A 104 -75.57 16.80 -70.87
N ILE A 105 -76.55 17.44 -70.20
CA ILE A 105 -76.57 17.63 -68.75
C ILE A 105 -76.63 16.28 -68.03
N LYS A 106 -77.41 15.29 -68.49
CA LYS A 106 -77.38 13.93 -67.93
C LYS A 106 -76.02 13.26 -68.13
N VAL A 107 -75.42 13.33 -69.32
CA VAL A 107 -74.09 12.74 -69.58
C VAL A 107 -73.03 13.39 -68.69
N LEU A 108 -73.10 14.71 -68.50
CA LEU A 108 -72.22 15.44 -67.61
C LEU A 108 -72.48 15.11 -66.14
N ASN A 109 -73.75 14.97 -65.72
CA ASN A 109 -74.13 14.56 -64.38
C ASN A 109 -73.70 13.11 -64.08
N ASN A 110 -73.84 12.18 -65.03
CA ASN A 110 -73.30 10.83 -64.94
C ASN A 110 -71.77 10.84 -64.81
N LYS A 111 -71.06 11.71 -65.54
CA LYS A 111 -69.61 11.91 -65.36
C LYS A 111 -69.29 12.46 -63.97
N PHE A 112 -70.03 13.45 -63.47
CA PHE A 112 -69.87 13.96 -62.11
C PHE A 112 -70.18 12.90 -61.04
N ALA A 113 -71.19 12.05 -61.23
CA ALA A 113 -71.47 10.92 -60.35
C ALA A 113 -70.29 9.95 -60.31
N THR A 114 -69.75 9.53 -61.46
CA THR A 114 -68.54 8.69 -61.49
C THR A 114 -67.31 9.35 -60.87
N PHE A 115 -67.19 10.68 -60.94
CA PHE A 115 -66.11 11.42 -60.28
C PHE A 115 -66.32 11.51 -58.75
N ILE A 116 -67.54 11.74 -58.28
CA ILE A 116 -67.91 11.71 -56.86
C ILE A 116 -67.65 10.31 -56.28
N ASP A 117 -68.01 9.25 -57.00
CA ASP A 117 -67.72 7.87 -56.58
C ASP A 117 -66.22 7.60 -56.55
N LYS A 118 -65.45 8.11 -57.52
CA LYS A 118 -63.98 8.04 -57.53
C LYS A 118 -63.37 8.77 -56.33
N VAL A 119 -63.85 9.97 -56.00
CA VAL A 119 -63.39 10.76 -54.85
C VAL A 119 -63.74 10.04 -53.54
N ARG A 120 -64.98 9.57 -53.37
CA ARG A 120 -65.39 8.78 -52.19
C ARG A 120 -64.57 7.51 -52.02
N PHE A 121 -64.25 6.81 -53.10
CA PHE A 121 -63.39 5.63 -53.08
C PHE A 121 -61.95 5.97 -52.65
N LEU A 122 -61.40 7.09 -53.12
CA LEU A 122 -60.08 7.58 -52.71
C LEU A 122 -60.07 8.10 -51.26
N GLU A 123 -61.10 8.79 -50.81
CA GLU A 123 -61.29 9.20 -49.40
C GLU A 123 -61.38 7.97 -48.48
N GLN A 124 -62.14 6.95 -48.89
CA GLN A 124 -62.25 5.69 -48.15
C GLN A 124 -60.91 4.94 -48.12
N GLN A 125 -60.16 4.92 -49.21
CA GLN A 125 -58.79 4.38 -49.22
C GLN A 125 -57.84 5.16 -48.32
N ASN A 126 -57.85 6.50 -48.38
CA ASN A 126 -57.03 7.34 -47.50
C ASN A 126 -57.37 7.10 -46.04
N LYS A 127 -58.65 6.97 -45.68
CA LYS A 127 -59.09 6.64 -44.32
C LYS A 127 -58.66 5.24 -43.86
N ILE A 128 -58.59 4.27 -44.79
CA ILE A 128 -58.01 2.94 -44.54
C ILE A 128 -56.48 3.02 -44.37
N LEU A 129 -55.79 3.89 -45.13
CA LEU A 129 -54.36 4.13 -44.99
C LEU A 129 -54.01 4.85 -43.68
N GLU A 130 -54.77 5.87 -43.29
CA GLU A 130 -54.65 6.58 -42.00
C GLU A 130 -54.85 5.63 -40.81
N THR A 131 -55.88 4.78 -40.84
CA THR A 131 -56.13 3.80 -39.77
C THR A 131 -55.06 2.71 -39.73
N LYS A 132 -54.57 2.22 -40.88
CA LYS A 132 -53.42 1.32 -40.95
C LYS A 132 -52.13 1.97 -40.42
N TRP A 133 -51.87 3.22 -40.77
CA TRP A 133 -50.72 4.00 -40.30
C TRP A 133 -50.78 4.22 -38.78
N SER A 134 -51.95 4.60 -38.26
CA SER A 134 -52.18 4.76 -36.82
C SER A 134 -51.95 3.45 -36.07
N LEU A 135 -52.45 2.32 -36.59
CA LEU A 135 -52.25 1.00 -36.01
C LEU A 135 -50.77 0.57 -36.04
N LEU A 136 -50.06 0.78 -37.15
CA LEU A 136 -48.63 0.49 -37.28
C LEU A 136 -47.79 1.34 -36.32
N GLN A 137 -48.12 2.63 -36.15
CA GLN A 137 -47.43 3.52 -35.22
C GLN A 137 -47.70 3.15 -33.76
N GLN A 138 -48.95 2.76 -33.43
CA GLN A 138 -49.29 2.24 -32.11
C GLN A 138 -48.56 0.91 -31.84
N GLN A 139 -48.53 0.00 -32.80
CA GLN A 139 -47.77 -1.25 -32.70
C GLN A 139 -46.27 -0.97 -32.49
N LYS A 140 -45.64 -0.11 -33.30
CA LYS A 140 -44.22 0.27 -33.18
C LYS A 140 -43.88 0.91 -31.84
N THR A 141 -44.84 1.58 -31.21
CA THR A 141 -44.69 2.18 -29.87
C THR A 141 -44.86 1.12 -28.77
N SER A 142 -45.84 0.23 -28.90
CA SER A 142 -46.05 -0.92 -27.99
C SER A 142 -44.96 -1.99 -28.08
N THR A 143 -44.32 -2.16 -29.24
CA THR A 143 -43.17 -3.06 -29.44
C THR A 143 -41.83 -2.39 -29.14
N ARG A 144 -41.81 -1.14 -28.65
CA ARG A 144 -40.59 -0.52 -28.13
C ARG A 144 -40.26 -1.16 -26.78
N SER A 145 -39.58 -2.30 -26.89
CA SER A 145 -39.62 -3.40 -25.94
C SER A 145 -39.20 -3.06 -24.50
N ASN A 146 -39.91 -3.68 -23.55
CA ASN A 146 -39.64 -3.63 -22.11
C ASN A 146 -38.28 -4.26 -21.71
N LEU A 147 -37.53 -4.83 -22.67
CA LEU A 147 -36.20 -5.40 -22.48
C LEU A 147 -35.21 -4.41 -21.89
N ALA A 148 -35.25 -3.13 -22.30
CA ALA A 148 -34.39 -2.10 -21.72
C ALA A 148 -34.61 -1.94 -20.21
N SER A 149 -35.88 -2.00 -19.75
CA SER A 149 -36.20 -1.92 -18.32
C SER A 149 -35.78 -3.19 -17.56
N ILE A 150 -35.87 -4.37 -18.19
CA ILE A 150 -35.42 -5.63 -17.60
C ILE A 150 -33.88 -5.65 -17.46
N PHE A 151 -33.14 -5.22 -18.50
CA PHE A 151 -31.68 -5.11 -18.42
C PHE A 151 -31.24 -4.04 -17.41
N GLU A 152 -31.90 -2.88 -17.33
CA GLU A 152 -31.64 -1.89 -16.27
C GLU A 152 -31.93 -2.45 -14.88
N ALA A 153 -33.04 -3.19 -14.68
CA ALA A 153 -33.33 -3.84 -13.40
C ALA A 153 -32.24 -4.86 -13.02
N TYR A 154 -31.75 -5.65 -13.99
CA TYR A 154 -30.68 -6.61 -13.77
C TYR A 154 -29.33 -5.93 -13.47
N ILE A 155 -28.96 -4.88 -14.22
CA ILE A 155 -27.76 -4.07 -13.96
C ILE A 155 -27.81 -3.44 -12.57
N ASN A 156 -28.95 -2.89 -12.17
CA ASN A 156 -29.12 -2.30 -10.84
C ASN A 156 -29.10 -3.36 -9.72
N ASN A 157 -29.56 -4.58 -9.98
CA ASN A 157 -29.38 -5.71 -9.06
C ASN A 157 -27.90 -6.11 -8.92
N LEU A 158 -27.16 -6.25 -10.02
CA LEU A 158 -25.72 -6.54 -9.98
C LEU A 158 -24.93 -5.44 -9.26
N ARG A 159 -25.27 -4.16 -9.45
CA ARG A 159 -24.68 -3.05 -8.70
C ARG A 159 -24.92 -3.19 -7.20
N ARG A 160 -26.15 -3.45 -6.77
CA ARG A 160 -26.47 -3.71 -5.36
C ARG A 160 -25.72 -4.91 -4.77
N GLN A 161 -25.53 -5.98 -5.54
CA GLN A 161 -24.73 -7.13 -5.12
C GLN A 161 -23.25 -6.76 -4.96
N LEU A 162 -22.70 -5.98 -5.89
CA LEU A 162 -21.33 -5.45 -5.80
C LEU A 162 -21.15 -4.53 -4.58
N ASP A 163 -22.09 -3.62 -4.33
CA ASP A 163 -22.08 -2.72 -3.17
C ASP A 163 -22.16 -3.52 -1.85
N SER A 164 -23.01 -4.56 -1.79
CA SER A 164 -23.10 -5.46 -0.63
C SER A 164 -21.78 -6.19 -0.38
N LEU A 165 -21.19 -6.79 -1.42
CA LEU A 165 -19.90 -7.48 -1.33
C LEU A 165 -18.76 -6.52 -0.96
N HIS A 166 -18.82 -5.27 -1.39
CA HIS A 166 -17.85 -4.24 -1.01
C HIS A 166 -17.96 -3.86 0.47
N ASN A 167 -19.19 -3.73 0.98
CA ASN A 167 -19.43 -3.49 2.41
C ASN A 167 -19.00 -4.69 3.27
N ASP A 168 -19.32 -5.91 2.86
CA ASP A 168 -18.88 -7.14 3.54
C ASP A 168 -17.36 -7.28 3.52
N LYS A 169 -16.71 -6.98 2.39
CA LYS A 169 -15.25 -6.91 2.30
C LYS A 169 -14.68 -5.91 3.31
N GLY A 170 -15.21 -4.68 3.35
CA GLY A 170 -14.75 -3.66 4.30
C GLY A 170 -14.96 -4.06 5.77
N ARG A 171 -16.06 -4.75 6.09
CA ARG A 171 -16.30 -5.33 7.41
C ARG A 171 -15.27 -6.40 7.76
N LEU A 172 -15.02 -7.35 6.85
CA LEU A 172 -14.04 -8.42 7.04
C LEU A 172 -12.59 -7.90 7.12
N GLU A 173 -12.24 -6.85 6.37
CA GLU A 173 -10.95 -6.16 6.49
C GLU A 173 -10.81 -5.48 7.86
N GLY A 174 -11.90 -4.91 8.40
CA GLY A 174 -11.94 -4.37 9.76
C GLY A 174 -11.80 -5.45 10.85
N GLU A 175 -12.52 -6.57 10.72
CA GLU A 175 -12.42 -7.73 11.63
C GLU A 175 -11.02 -8.36 11.59
N LEU A 176 -10.43 -8.50 10.40
CA LEU A 176 -9.06 -8.98 10.22
C LEU A 176 -8.06 -8.06 10.91
N LYS A 177 -8.18 -6.74 10.71
CA LYS A 177 -7.29 -5.78 11.36
C LYS A 177 -7.43 -5.84 12.90
N ASN A 178 -8.65 -5.84 13.42
CA ASN A 178 -8.90 -5.94 14.86
C ASN A 178 -8.27 -7.21 15.47
N MET A 179 -8.31 -8.34 14.75
CA MET A 179 -7.65 -9.57 15.20
C MET A 179 -6.12 -9.52 15.06
N GLN A 180 -5.58 -8.84 14.03
CA GLN A 180 -4.14 -8.58 13.92
C GLN A 180 -3.64 -7.71 15.07
N ASP A 181 -4.33 -6.61 15.36
CA ASP A 181 -4.01 -5.70 16.47
C ASP A 181 -4.06 -6.47 17.81
N LEU A 182 -5.07 -7.32 18.04
CA LEU A 182 -5.17 -8.16 19.24
C LEU A 182 -4.05 -9.22 19.34
N VAL A 183 -3.64 -9.83 18.22
CA VAL A 183 -2.52 -10.79 18.19
C VAL A 183 -1.19 -10.10 18.51
N GLU A 184 -0.96 -8.90 17.98
CA GLU A 184 0.25 -8.12 18.29
C GLU A 184 0.24 -7.66 19.76
N ASP A 185 -0.90 -7.24 20.30
CA ASP A 185 -1.08 -6.95 21.73
C ASP A 185 -0.76 -8.14 22.63
N PHE A 186 -1.18 -9.35 22.26
CA PHE A 186 -0.83 -10.56 23.00
C PHE A 186 0.65 -10.91 22.86
N LYS A 187 1.22 -10.79 21.65
CA LYS A 187 2.65 -11.00 21.40
C LYS A 187 3.50 -10.05 22.26
N ASN A 188 3.18 -8.76 22.29
CA ASN A 188 3.85 -7.77 23.14
C ASN A 188 3.76 -8.14 24.62
N LYS A 189 2.59 -8.55 25.11
CA LYS A 189 2.42 -9.03 26.50
C LYS A 189 3.24 -10.30 26.80
N TYR A 190 3.40 -11.22 25.85
CA TYR A 190 4.25 -12.39 26.00
C TYR A 190 5.74 -12.02 26.01
N GLU A 191 6.18 -11.08 25.15
CA GLU A 191 7.54 -10.56 25.16
C GLU A 191 7.85 -9.84 26.48
N ASP A 192 6.94 -8.99 26.98
CA ASP A 192 7.04 -8.33 28.28
C ASP A 192 7.12 -9.32 29.44
N GLU A 193 6.29 -10.38 29.45
CA GLU A 193 6.32 -11.39 30.51
C GLU A 193 7.58 -12.28 30.44
N ILE A 194 8.09 -12.59 29.24
CA ILE A 194 9.39 -13.25 29.07
C ILE A 194 10.52 -12.38 29.62
N ASN A 195 10.51 -11.08 29.31
CA ASN A 195 11.49 -10.12 29.82
C ASN A 195 11.38 -10.00 31.36
N ARG A 196 10.16 -9.88 31.90
CA ARG A 196 9.89 -9.80 33.34
C ARG A 196 10.37 -11.04 34.08
N ARG A 197 10.07 -12.24 33.54
CA ARG A 197 10.57 -13.51 34.06
C ARG A 197 12.10 -13.56 34.04
N THR A 198 12.72 -13.15 32.92
CA THR A 198 14.18 -13.17 32.77
C THR A 198 14.86 -12.23 33.79
N SER A 199 14.30 -11.05 34.03
CA SER A 199 14.77 -10.15 35.10
C SER A 199 14.62 -10.77 36.49
N ALA A 200 13.47 -11.35 36.82
CA ALA A 200 13.26 -12.02 38.11
C ALA A 200 14.16 -13.26 38.30
N GLU A 201 14.46 -14.00 37.22
CA GLU A 201 15.38 -15.15 37.23
C GLU A 201 16.84 -14.70 37.40
N ASN A 202 17.24 -13.57 36.79
CA ASN A 202 18.53 -12.93 37.04
C ASN A 202 18.67 -12.43 38.49
N GLU A 203 17.65 -11.75 39.03
CA GLU A 203 17.60 -11.32 40.44
C GLU A 203 17.70 -12.51 41.39
N PHE A 204 16.98 -13.61 41.12
CA PHE A 204 17.06 -14.84 41.89
C PHE A 204 18.46 -15.47 41.85
N VAL A 205 19.14 -15.47 40.70
CA VAL A 205 20.52 -15.96 40.57
C VAL A 205 21.52 -15.10 41.36
N VAL A 206 21.32 -13.78 41.41
CA VAL A 206 22.13 -12.88 42.25
C VAL A 206 21.86 -13.13 43.73
N LEU A 207 20.59 -13.14 44.15
CA LEU A 207 20.20 -13.41 45.53
C LEU A 207 20.72 -14.77 46.02
N LYS A 208 20.72 -15.79 45.16
CA LYS A 208 21.32 -17.09 45.48
C LYS A 208 22.83 -16.97 45.77
N LYS A 209 23.59 -16.24 44.96
CA LYS A 209 25.02 -16.00 45.20
C LYS A 209 25.25 -15.25 46.51
N ASP A 210 24.41 -14.28 46.82
CA ASP A 210 24.51 -13.50 48.07
C ASP A 210 24.19 -14.38 49.30
N VAL A 211 23.20 -15.28 49.20
CA VAL A 211 22.89 -16.29 50.22
C VAL A 211 24.03 -17.30 50.38
N ASP A 212 24.59 -17.82 49.28
CA ASP A 212 25.72 -18.75 49.32
C ASP A 212 26.96 -18.07 49.94
N ALA A 213 27.25 -16.81 49.60
CA ALA A 213 28.33 -16.02 50.19
C ALA A 213 28.11 -15.72 51.69
N SER A 214 26.88 -15.37 52.08
CA SER A 214 26.49 -15.19 53.48
C SER A 214 26.64 -16.49 54.29
N TYR A 215 26.28 -17.64 53.69
CA TYR A 215 26.48 -18.95 54.30
C TYR A 215 27.96 -19.30 54.48
N MET A 216 28.81 -19.04 53.48
CA MET A 216 30.26 -19.23 53.60
C MET A 216 30.85 -18.36 54.72
N ASN A 217 30.48 -17.07 54.77
CA ASN A 217 30.89 -16.16 55.86
C ASN A 217 30.42 -16.66 57.24
N LYS A 218 29.20 -17.21 57.33
CA LYS A 218 28.68 -17.82 58.56
C LYS A 218 29.55 -19.01 58.99
N VAL A 219 29.84 -19.94 58.08
CA VAL A 219 30.68 -21.13 58.37
C VAL A 219 32.09 -20.74 58.79
N GLU A 220 32.69 -19.72 58.15
CA GLU A 220 33.99 -19.18 58.59
C GLU A 220 33.95 -18.55 59.98
N LEU A 221 32.86 -17.87 60.34
CA LEU A 221 32.67 -17.31 61.69
C LEU A 221 32.41 -18.39 62.73
N GLU A 222 31.63 -19.42 62.40
CA GLU A 222 31.41 -20.59 63.27
C GLU A 222 32.75 -21.31 63.54
N SER A 223 33.56 -21.57 62.51
CA SER A 223 34.90 -22.13 62.69
C SER A 223 35.84 -21.27 63.54
N LYS A 224 35.73 -19.93 63.48
CA LYS A 224 36.49 -19.02 64.36
C LYS A 224 35.99 -19.06 65.81
N VAL A 225 34.67 -19.19 66.02
CA VAL A 225 34.08 -19.35 67.36
C VAL A 225 34.48 -20.69 67.98
N ASP A 226 34.46 -21.77 67.20
CA ASP A 226 34.90 -23.09 67.66
C ASP A 226 36.39 -23.05 68.04
N GLY A 227 37.26 -22.51 67.18
CA GLY A 227 38.70 -22.38 67.47
C GLY A 227 39.01 -21.51 68.70
N LEU A 228 38.26 -20.41 68.92
CA LEU A 228 38.37 -19.61 70.14
C LEU A 228 37.83 -20.33 71.38
N THR A 229 36.83 -21.20 71.21
CA THR A 229 36.27 -22.03 72.29
C THR A 229 37.26 -23.11 72.72
N ASP A 230 37.92 -23.75 71.75
CA ASP A 230 39.00 -24.71 72.00
C ASP A 230 40.20 -24.06 72.68
N GLU A 231 40.61 -22.85 72.27
CA GLU A 231 41.66 -22.08 72.95
C GLU A 231 41.28 -21.74 74.41
N ILE A 232 40.03 -21.30 74.66
CA ILE A 232 39.54 -21.04 76.02
C ILE A 232 39.53 -22.33 76.86
N ASN A 233 39.18 -23.47 76.28
CA ASN A 233 39.18 -24.76 76.96
C ASN A 233 40.61 -25.26 77.25
N PHE A 234 41.54 -25.05 76.31
CA PHE A 234 42.96 -25.34 76.48
C PHE A 234 43.56 -24.51 77.61
N LEU A 235 43.36 -23.18 77.60
CA LEU A 235 43.84 -22.29 78.66
C LEU A 235 43.25 -22.64 80.03
N ARG A 236 41.96 -23.01 80.10
CA ARG A 236 41.35 -23.52 81.35
C ARG A 236 42.00 -24.80 81.85
N ALA A 237 42.23 -25.77 80.96
CA ALA A 237 42.89 -27.03 81.32
C ALA A 237 44.34 -26.82 81.74
N LEU A 238 45.06 -25.89 81.10
CA LEU A 238 46.42 -25.50 81.46
C LEU A 238 46.47 -24.83 82.84
N TYR A 239 45.60 -23.87 83.13
CA TYR A 239 45.56 -23.24 84.46
C TYR A 239 45.11 -24.21 85.57
N GLU A 240 44.20 -25.14 85.29
CA GLU A 240 43.84 -26.20 86.24
C GLU A 240 45.04 -27.13 86.52
N ALA A 241 45.83 -27.46 85.49
CA ALA A 241 47.05 -28.26 85.63
C ALA A 241 48.16 -27.52 86.40
N GLU A 242 48.41 -26.23 86.11
CA GLU A 242 49.35 -25.40 86.88
C GLU A 242 48.92 -25.27 88.35
N LEU A 243 47.63 -25.08 88.62
CA LEU A 243 47.10 -25.04 89.99
C LEU A 243 47.27 -26.39 90.71
N ALA A 244 47.03 -27.51 90.02
CA ALA A 244 47.25 -28.84 90.56
C ALA A 244 48.74 -29.12 90.83
N GLU A 245 49.64 -28.70 89.94
CA GLU A 245 51.09 -28.81 90.13
C GLU A 245 51.56 -27.93 91.31
N MET A 246 51.15 -26.67 91.37
CA MET A 246 51.47 -25.78 92.50
C MET A 246 50.95 -26.34 93.83
N GLN A 247 49.73 -26.92 93.83
CA GLN A 247 49.16 -27.57 95.01
C GLN A 247 49.97 -28.82 95.41
N ALA A 248 50.48 -29.60 94.44
CA ALA A 248 51.35 -30.74 94.66
C ALA A 248 52.73 -30.32 95.21
N GLN A 249 53.36 -29.29 94.61
CA GLN A 249 54.62 -28.71 95.10
C GLN A 249 54.49 -28.18 96.53
N ILE A 250 53.35 -27.57 96.89
CA ILE A 250 53.06 -27.13 98.25
C ILE A 250 52.92 -28.33 99.21
N SER A 251 52.24 -29.42 98.80
CA SER A 251 52.15 -30.63 99.63
C SER A 251 53.48 -31.34 99.79
N ASP A 252 54.29 -31.45 98.72
CA ASP A 252 55.61 -32.10 98.73
C ASP A 252 56.60 -31.30 99.58
N THR A 253 56.55 -29.96 99.52
CA THR A 253 57.32 -29.08 100.42
C THR A 253 56.85 -29.16 101.87
N SER A 254 55.58 -29.50 102.13
CA SER A 254 55.07 -29.74 103.50
C SER A 254 55.47 -31.11 104.08
N VAL A 255 55.93 -32.04 103.24
CA VAL A 255 56.54 -33.30 103.68
C VAL A 255 58.03 -33.07 103.86
N VAL A 256 58.41 -32.71 105.09
CA VAL A 256 59.82 -32.50 105.49
C VAL A 256 60.66 -33.75 105.21
N LEU A 257 61.42 -33.70 104.12
CA LEU A 257 62.43 -34.69 103.77
C LEU A 257 63.61 -34.61 104.76
N GLN A 258 63.60 -35.47 105.79
CA GLN A 258 64.82 -35.82 106.50
C GLN A 258 65.72 -36.66 105.58
N MET A 259 66.55 -36.00 104.79
CA MET A 259 67.55 -36.64 103.94
C MET A 259 68.72 -37.16 104.77
N ASP A 260 68.64 -38.40 105.26
CA ASP A 260 69.81 -39.16 105.72
C ASP A 260 70.65 -39.60 104.51
N ASN A 261 71.31 -38.61 103.92
CA ASN A 261 72.12 -38.74 102.71
C ASN A 261 73.51 -39.30 103.04
N ASN A 262 73.57 -40.60 103.36
CA ASN A 262 74.85 -41.31 103.51
C ASN A 262 74.89 -42.59 102.68
N ARG A 263 74.95 -42.41 101.36
CA ARG A 263 75.51 -43.40 100.44
C ARG A 263 76.67 -42.73 99.73
N SER A 264 77.85 -43.34 99.75
CA SER A 264 79.05 -42.78 99.13
C SER A 264 78.81 -42.54 97.63
N LEU A 265 78.51 -41.29 97.28
CA LEU A 265 78.30 -40.86 95.91
C LEU A 265 79.61 -41.05 95.15
N ASN A 266 79.55 -41.83 94.08
CA ASN A 266 80.71 -42.06 93.22
C ASN A 266 80.86 -40.82 92.33
N LEU A 267 81.50 -39.78 92.88
CA LEU A 267 81.53 -38.43 92.32
C LEU A 267 82.00 -38.42 90.87
N ASP A 268 82.97 -39.27 90.51
CA ASP A 268 83.47 -39.39 89.14
C ASP A 268 82.39 -39.88 88.15
N SER A 269 81.51 -40.81 88.57
CA SER A 269 80.39 -41.28 87.75
C SER A 269 79.36 -40.18 87.53
N ILE A 270 79.05 -39.41 88.56
CA ILE A 270 78.07 -38.30 88.49
C ILE A 270 78.64 -37.14 87.67
N ILE A 271 79.93 -36.83 87.83
CA ILE A 271 80.63 -35.82 87.02
C ILE A 271 80.68 -36.25 85.55
N ALA A 272 80.89 -37.54 85.26
CA ALA A 272 80.85 -38.07 83.89
C ALA A 272 79.44 -37.99 83.28
N GLU A 273 78.41 -38.36 84.04
CA GLU A 273 77.01 -38.29 83.60
C GLU A 273 76.52 -36.86 83.39
N VAL A 274 76.85 -35.94 84.30
CA VAL A 274 76.56 -34.50 84.15
C VAL A 274 77.28 -33.91 82.94
N LYS A 275 78.54 -34.28 82.69
CA LYS A 275 79.27 -33.87 81.47
C LYS A 275 78.60 -34.40 80.20
N ALA A 276 78.20 -35.67 80.19
CA ALA A 276 77.49 -36.27 79.06
C ALA A 276 76.15 -35.57 78.80
N GLN A 277 75.39 -35.22 79.85
CA GLN A 277 74.16 -34.45 79.69
C GLN A 277 74.39 -33.03 79.18
N TYR A 278 75.44 -32.32 79.63
CA TYR A 278 75.79 -31.02 79.04
C TYR A 278 76.21 -31.13 77.57
N GLU A 279 76.92 -32.19 77.19
CA GLU A 279 77.31 -32.45 75.80
C GLU A 279 76.09 -32.81 74.92
N ASP A 280 75.16 -33.61 75.42
CA ASP A 280 73.88 -33.90 74.77
C ASP A 280 72.97 -32.67 74.64
N ILE A 281 72.89 -31.82 75.67
CA ILE A 281 72.11 -30.57 75.63
C ILE A 281 72.72 -29.60 74.62
N ALA A 282 74.05 -29.44 74.60
CA ALA A 282 74.75 -28.63 73.61
C ALA A 282 74.55 -29.16 72.18
N ASN A 283 74.61 -30.47 71.98
CA ASN A 283 74.34 -31.10 70.68
C ASN A 283 72.88 -30.94 70.24
N LYS A 284 71.90 -31.08 71.16
CA LYS A 284 70.47 -30.84 70.88
C LYS A 284 70.23 -29.38 70.50
N SER A 285 70.72 -28.41 71.28
CA SER A 285 70.61 -26.98 70.91
C SER A 285 71.27 -26.66 69.56
N ARG A 286 72.40 -27.29 69.22
CA ARG A 286 73.01 -27.13 67.89
C ARG A 286 72.11 -27.68 66.77
N MET A 287 71.60 -28.90 66.93
CA MET A 287 70.70 -29.53 65.93
C MET A 287 69.36 -28.80 65.79
N GLU A 288 68.79 -28.32 66.90
CA GLU A 288 67.57 -27.52 66.92
C GLU A 288 67.77 -26.17 66.22
N ALA A 289 68.89 -25.48 66.47
CA ALA A 289 69.26 -24.25 65.77
C ALA A 289 69.46 -24.50 64.26
N GLU A 290 70.21 -25.55 63.88
CA GLU A 290 70.43 -25.92 62.47
C GLU A 290 69.11 -26.26 61.76
N SER A 291 68.25 -27.07 62.38
CA SER A 291 66.91 -27.41 61.89
C SER A 291 66.01 -26.17 61.75
N TRP A 292 66.03 -25.27 62.74
CA TRP A 292 65.26 -24.02 62.73
C TRP A 292 65.72 -23.09 61.60
N TYR A 293 67.03 -22.92 61.41
CA TYR A 293 67.57 -22.14 60.30
C TYR A 293 67.23 -22.76 58.95
N GLN A 294 67.30 -24.09 58.82
CA GLN A 294 66.98 -24.78 57.57
C GLN A 294 65.49 -24.66 57.23
N SER A 295 64.60 -24.83 58.21
CA SER A 295 63.16 -24.59 58.04
C SER A 295 62.86 -23.14 57.67
N LYS A 296 63.52 -22.15 58.31
CA LYS A 296 63.36 -20.73 57.93
C LYS A 296 63.87 -20.45 56.51
N PHE A 297 64.97 -21.05 56.10
CA PHE A 297 65.49 -20.92 54.74
C PHE A 297 64.51 -21.51 53.70
N GLU A 298 63.98 -22.70 53.97
CA GLU A 298 62.98 -23.35 53.11
C GLU A 298 61.69 -22.52 52.99
N VAL A 299 61.16 -21.99 54.10
CA VAL A 299 59.98 -21.11 54.09
C VAL A 299 60.24 -19.83 53.30
N LEU A 300 61.42 -19.21 53.45
CA LEU A 300 61.80 -18.02 52.67
C LEU A 300 61.94 -18.35 51.18
N GLN A 301 62.57 -19.48 50.84
CA GLN A 301 62.73 -19.93 49.45
C GLN A 301 61.37 -20.24 48.79
N ALA A 302 60.47 -20.94 49.50
CA ALA A 302 59.13 -21.24 49.01
C ALA A 302 58.28 -19.96 48.86
N THR A 303 58.42 -19.00 49.78
CA THR A 303 57.70 -17.72 49.71
C THR A 303 58.21 -16.84 48.56
N ALA A 304 59.52 -16.77 48.36
CA ALA A 304 60.13 -16.10 47.20
C ALA A 304 59.72 -16.76 45.87
N GLY A 305 59.64 -18.10 45.85
CA GLY A 305 59.13 -18.86 44.70
C GLY A 305 57.67 -18.53 44.37
N LYS A 306 56.79 -18.48 45.37
CA LYS A 306 55.38 -18.07 45.22
C LYS A 306 55.27 -16.66 44.64
N HIS A 307 55.94 -15.67 45.25
CA HIS A 307 55.93 -14.29 44.75
C HIS A 307 56.49 -14.16 43.33
N GLY A 308 57.48 -14.99 42.95
CA GLY A 308 57.98 -15.05 41.58
C GLY A 308 56.94 -15.57 40.58
N GLU A 309 56.15 -16.58 40.96
CA GLU A 309 55.08 -17.13 40.14
C GLU A 309 53.86 -16.21 40.08
N ASP A 310 53.48 -15.56 41.20
CA ASP A 310 52.42 -14.54 41.24
C ASP A 310 52.74 -13.36 40.30
N LEU A 311 54.00 -12.90 40.31
CA LEU A 311 54.49 -11.87 39.39
C LEU A 311 54.50 -12.35 37.92
N ARG A 312 54.71 -13.65 37.68
CA ARG A 312 54.65 -14.26 36.35
C ARG A 312 53.19 -14.37 35.85
N ASN A 313 52.26 -14.74 36.72
CA ASN A 313 50.84 -14.86 36.43
C ASN A 313 50.21 -13.50 36.14
N THR A 314 50.40 -12.52 37.02
CA THR A 314 49.95 -11.13 36.78
C THR A 314 50.53 -10.54 35.49
N LYS A 315 51.80 -10.82 35.16
CA LYS A 315 52.39 -10.44 33.87
C LYS A 315 51.73 -11.11 32.66
N ASN A 316 51.32 -12.38 32.78
CA ASN A 316 50.59 -13.10 31.74
C ASN A 316 49.17 -12.53 31.57
N GLU A 317 48.45 -12.28 32.66
CA GLU A 317 47.13 -11.63 32.66
C GLU A 317 47.18 -10.25 32.00
N ILE A 318 48.17 -9.42 32.34
CA ILE A 318 48.41 -8.12 31.69
C ILE A 318 48.64 -8.32 30.19
N ALA A 319 49.39 -9.33 29.75
CA ALA A 319 49.59 -9.61 28.33
C ALA A 319 48.32 -10.09 27.62
N GLU A 320 47.44 -10.84 28.30
CA GLU A 320 46.15 -11.29 27.77
C GLU A 320 45.13 -10.15 27.67
N ILE A 321 45.03 -9.30 28.71
CA ILE A 321 44.22 -8.08 28.70
C ILE A 321 44.68 -7.14 27.58
N ASN A 322 45.99 -6.95 27.39
CA ASN A 322 46.51 -6.17 26.25
C ASN A 322 46.14 -6.76 24.89
N ARG A 323 46.16 -8.09 24.72
CA ARG A 323 45.68 -8.76 23.49
C ARG A 323 44.17 -8.56 23.28
N LEU A 324 43.37 -8.58 24.35
CA LEU A 324 41.94 -8.33 24.29
C LEU A 324 41.64 -6.88 23.91
N ILE A 325 42.36 -5.91 24.50
CA ILE A 325 42.26 -4.49 24.14
C ILE A 325 42.55 -4.27 22.65
N LEU A 326 43.65 -4.84 22.12
CA LEU A 326 43.98 -4.74 20.70
C LEU A 326 42.93 -5.37 19.78
N ARG A 327 42.32 -6.49 20.19
CA ARG A 327 41.21 -7.11 19.44
C ARG A 327 39.98 -6.20 19.43
N LEU A 328 39.56 -5.70 20.59
CA LEU A 328 38.41 -4.80 20.72
C LEU A 328 38.62 -3.50 19.95
N GLN A 329 39.85 -2.95 19.95
CA GLN A 329 40.19 -1.79 19.11
C GLN A 329 40.04 -2.10 17.62
N ALA A 330 40.51 -3.26 17.14
CA ALA A 330 40.32 -3.69 15.76
C ALA A 330 38.85 -3.91 15.38
N GLU A 331 38.04 -4.44 16.30
CA GLU A 331 36.58 -4.60 16.12
C GLU A 331 35.87 -3.23 16.08
N ILE A 332 36.28 -2.27 16.91
CA ILE A 332 35.78 -0.89 16.89
C ILE A 332 36.12 -0.22 15.55
N GLU A 333 37.37 -0.31 15.07
CA GLU A 333 37.75 0.28 13.79
C GLU A 333 37.07 -0.42 12.60
N ASN A 334 36.89 -1.74 12.63
CA ASN A 334 36.08 -2.44 11.62
C ASN A 334 34.63 -1.94 11.62
N THR A 335 34.02 -1.76 12.80
CA THR A 335 32.64 -1.27 12.95
C THR A 335 32.50 0.19 12.48
N LYS A 336 33.48 1.06 12.79
CA LYS A 336 33.55 2.42 12.24
C LYS A 336 33.65 2.42 10.72
N ASN A 337 34.48 1.56 10.14
CA ASN A 337 34.61 1.41 8.69
C ASN A 337 33.32 0.89 8.04
N GLN A 338 32.57 0.00 8.69
CA GLN A 338 31.25 -0.43 8.23
C GLN A 338 30.24 0.71 8.29
N ARG A 339 30.20 1.48 9.39
CA ARG A 339 29.35 2.66 9.53
C ARG A 339 29.65 3.68 8.41
N ALA A 340 30.91 4.03 8.19
CA ALA A 340 31.29 4.98 7.14
C ALA A 340 30.88 4.52 5.72
N LYS A 341 30.96 3.21 5.44
CA LYS A 341 30.47 2.63 4.17
C LYS A 341 28.94 2.74 4.04
N LEU A 342 28.19 2.51 5.12
CA LEU A 342 26.74 2.66 5.13
C LEU A 342 26.32 4.13 4.99
N GLU A 343 26.99 5.05 5.67
CA GLU A 343 26.75 6.50 5.55
C GLU A 343 27.03 6.99 4.12
N ALA A 344 28.11 6.53 3.49
CA ALA A 344 28.39 6.82 2.08
C ALA A 344 27.30 6.26 1.14
N ALA A 345 26.84 5.02 1.37
CA ALA A 345 25.78 4.41 0.57
C ALA A 345 24.42 5.11 0.75
N ILE A 346 24.11 5.61 1.95
CA ILE A 346 22.92 6.43 2.23
C ILE A 346 23.02 7.75 1.47
N ALA A 347 24.14 8.47 1.59
CA ALA A 347 24.33 9.73 0.88
C ALA A 347 24.23 9.57 -0.65
N GLU A 348 24.77 8.49 -1.21
CA GLU A 348 24.65 8.16 -2.64
C GLU A 348 23.21 7.81 -3.06
N ALA A 349 22.44 7.16 -2.18
CA ALA A 349 21.03 6.87 -2.41
C ALA A 349 20.16 8.14 -2.35
N GLU A 350 20.43 9.03 -1.39
CA GLU A 350 19.78 10.35 -1.26
C GLU A 350 20.11 11.25 -2.45
N GLU A 351 21.37 11.31 -2.89
CA GLU A 351 21.78 12.11 -4.05
C GLU A 351 21.16 11.57 -5.36
N ARG A 352 21.05 10.24 -5.50
CA ARG A 352 20.34 9.60 -6.62
C ARG A 352 18.83 9.88 -6.58
N GLY A 353 18.22 9.83 -5.39
CA GLY A 353 16.79 10.13 -5.19
C GLY A 353 16.46 11.59 -5.50
N THR A 354 17.25 12.54 -4.99
CA THR A 354 17.08 13.98 -5.26
C THR A 354 17.28 14.32 -6.74
N ARG A 355 18.24 13.70 -7.43
CA ARG A 355 18.38 13.81 -8.90
C ARG A 355 17.12 13.30 -9.63
N ALA A 356 16.58 12.14 -9.25
CA ALA A 356 15.39 11.57 -9.87
C ALA A 356 14.14 12.43 -9.65
N VAL A 357 13.98 13.01 -8.45
CA VAL A 357 12.90 13.97 -8.15
C VAL A 357 13.05 15.24 -9.01
N LYS A 358 14.28 15.78 -9.14
CA LYS A 358 14.54 16.97 -9.95
C LYS A 358 14.25 16.74 -11.44
N ASP A 359 14.61 15.59 -11.99
CA ASP A 359 14.27 15.20 -13.38
C ASP A 359 12.75 15.05 -13.57
N ALA A 360 12.04 14.43 -12.62
CA ALA A 360 10.59 14.33 -12.66
C ALA A 360 9.89 15.70 -12.54
N GLN A 361 10.42 16.62 -11.73
CA GLN A 361 9.95 18.00 -11.62
C GLN A 361 10.15 18.78 -12.93
N GLY A 362 11.33 18.68 -13.56
CA GLY A 362 11.60 19.33 -14.85
C GLY A 362 10.67 18.83 -15.97
N LYS A 363 10.39 17.52 -16.01
CA LYS A 363 9.42 16.94 -16.96
C LYS A 363 7.98 17.38 -16.69
N LEU A 364 7.62 17.60 -15.42
CA LEU A 364 6.31 18.14 -15.05
C LEU A 364 6.19 19.60 -15.51
N GLU A 365 7.21 20.43 -15.28
CA GLU A 365 7.25 21.83 -15.75
C GLU A 365 7.17 21.92 -17.28
N GLU A 366 7.91 21.08 -18.02
CA GLU A 366 7.84 21.00 -19.48
C GLU A 366 6.42 20.67 -19.96
N LEU A 367 5.76 19.69 -19.34
CA LEU A 367 4.38 19.30 -19.66
C LEU A 367 3.36 20.38 -19.30
N GLU A 368 3.55 21.13 -18.20
CA GLU A 368 2.70 22.26 -17.83
C GLU A 368 2.86 23.44 -18.80
N LEU A 369 4.09 23.72 -19.25
CA LEU A 369 4.36 24.72 -20.30
C LEU A 369 3.72 24.30 -21.63
N ALA A 370 3.86 23.05 -22.05
CA ALA A 370 3.23 22.52 -23.25
C ALA A 370 1.69 22.59 -23.17
N LEU A 371 1.10 22.23 -22.02
CA LEU A 371 -0.34 22.34 -21.76
C LEU A 371 -0.81 23.80 -21.86
N ASN A 372 -0.07 24.74 -21.27
CA ASN A 372 -0.44 26.16 -21.30
C ASN A 372 -0.28 26.76 -22.71
N LYS A 373 0.73 26.36 -23.48
CA LYS A 373 0.86 26.72 -24.90
C LYS A 373 -0.34 26.21 -25.72
N ALA A 374 -0.71 24.93 -25.55
CA ALA A 374 -1.87 24.35 -26.24
C ALA A 374 -3.20 25.06 -25.87
N LYS A 375 -3.37 25.49 -24.61
CA LYS A 375 -4.53 26.32 -24.20
C LYS A 375 -4.54 27.69 -24.88
N GLN A 376 -3.38 28.34 -25.01
CA GLN A 376 -3.26 29.63 -25.71
C GLN A 376 -3.56 29.48 -27.21
N GLU A 377 -3.10 28.41 -27.84
CA GLU A 377 -3.36 28.09 -29.24
C GLU A 377 -4.84 27.77 -29.49
N MET A 378 -5.48 26.99 -28.61
CA MET A 378 -6.94 26.78 -28.62
C MET A 378 -7.71 28.11 -28.50
N ALA A 379 -7.27 29.01 -27.62
CA ALA A 379 -7.87 30.34 -27.46
C ALA A 379 -7.56 31.29 -28.64
N HIS A 380 -6.55 30.99 -29.47
CA HIS A 380 -6.27 31.67 -30.73
C HIS A 380 -7.24 31.20 -31.83
N GLN A 381 -7.30 29.89 -32.05
CA GLN A 381 -8.20 29.25 -33.03
C GLN A 381 -9.67 29.61 -32.78
N LEU A 382 -10.08 29.69 -31.51
CA LEU A 382 -11.43 30.17 -31.16
C LEU A 382 -11.66 31.61 -31.61
N ARG A 383 -10.70 32.54 -31.46
CA ARG A 383 -10.85 33.93 -31.92
C ARG A 383 -10.92 34.00 -33.44
N GLU A 384 -10.03 33.31 -34.15
CA GLU A 384 -10.04 33.21 -35.62
C GLU A 384 -11.37 32.64 -36.14
N TYR A 385 -11.92 31.62 -35.45
CA TYR A 385 -13.22 31.06 -35.81
C TYR A 385 -14.38 32.05 -35.61
N HIS A 386 -14.37 32.85 -34.54
CA HIS A 386 -15.38 33.91 -34.35
C HIS A 386 -15.24 35.02 -35.40
N GLU A 387 -14.01 35.39 -35.77
CA GLU A 387 -13.76 36.38 -36.83
C GLU A 387 -14.23 35.87 -38.20
N LEU A 388 -13.94 34.61 -38.54
CA LEU A 388 -14.43 33.96 -39.75
C LEU A 388 -15.96 33.79 -39.75
N MET A 389 -16.57 33.52 -38.60
CA MET A 389 -18.03 33.51 -38.47
C MET A 389 -18.63 34.91 -38.73
N ASN A 390 -18.00 35.96 -38.21
CA ASN A 390 -18.44 37.34 -38.42
C ASN A 390 -18.34 37.76 -39.90
N THR A 391 -17.25 37.42 -40.59
CA THR A 391 -17.13 37.69 -42.04
C THR A 391 -18.12 36.85 -42.85
N LYS A 392 -18.37 35.60 -42.48
CA LYS A 392 -19.41 34.77 -43.10
C LYS A 392 -20.81 35.39 -42.93
N LEU A 393 -21.14 35.90 -41.74
CA LEU A 393 -22.42 36.58 -41.49
C LEU A 393 -22.54 37.89 -42.27
N ALA A 394 -21.46 38.66 -42.42
CA ALA A 394 -21.44 39.84 -43.28
C ALA A 394 -21.70 39.48 -44.76
N LEU A 395 -21.05 38.42 -45.26
CA LEU A 395 -21.26 37.90 -46.62
C LEU A 395 -22.68 37.35 -46.83
N ASP A 396 -23.30 36.70 -45.83
CA ASP A 396 -24.72 36.30 -45.90
C ASP A 396 -25.63 37.52 -46.07
N ILE A 397 -25.36 38.60 -45.34
CA ILE A 397 -26.12 39.86 -45.42
C ILE A 397 -25.93 40.49 -46.81
N GLU A 398 -24.71 40.52 -47.34
CA GLU A 398 -24.43 40.98 -48.71
C GLU A 398 -25.16 40.13 -49.76
N ILE A 399 -25.11 38.80 -49.65
CA ILE A 399 -25.86 37.91 -50.56
C ILE A 399 -27.37 38.14 -50.45
N ALA A 400 -27.89 38.39 -49.25
CA ALA A 400 -29.30 38.70 -49.04
C ALA A 400 -29.69 40.08 -49.61
N THR A 401 -28.83 41.11 -49.52
CA THR A 401 -29.08 42.41 -50.13
C THR A 401 -28.96 42.35 -51.65
N TYR A 402 -27.97 41.65 -52.21
CA TYR A 402 -27.86 41.40 -53.65
C TYR A 402 -29.08 40.63 -54.19
N ARG A 403 -29.53 39.57 -53.50
CA ARG A 403 -30.77 38.85 -53.88
C ARG A 403 -31.98 39.77 -53.86
N LYS A 404 -32.18 40.55 -52.79
CA LYS A 404 -33.29 41.50 -52.70
C LYS A 404 -33.23 42.59 -53.77
N LEU A 405 -32.03 43.01 -54.18
CA LEU A 405 -31.84 43.97 -55.26
C LEU A 405 -32.18 43.34 -56.62
N LEU A 406 -31.75 42.09 -56.88
CA LEU A 406 -32.14 41.31 -58.05
C LEU A 406 -33.64 41.04 -58.09
N GLU A 407 -34.26 40.60 -57.00
CA GLU A 407 -35.72 40.41 -56.89
C GLU A 407 -36.48 41.72 -57.16
N GLY A 408 -35.92 42.87 -56.76
CA GLY A 408 -36.44 44.20 -57.08
C GLY A 408 -36.24 44.63 -58.53
N GLU A 409 -35.22 44.10 -59.21
CA GLU A 409 -34.93 44.29 -60.64
C GLU A 409 -35.80 43.37 -61.51
N GLU A 410 -35.94 42.10 -61.14
CA GLU A 410 -36.90 41.14 -61.70
C GLU A 410 -38.35 41.61 -61.50
N SER A 411 -38.66 42.31 -60.40
CA SER A 411 -39.97 42.97 -60.20
C SER A 411 -40.19 44.16 -61.15
N ARG A 412 -39.13 44.76 -61.71
CA ARG A 412 -39.21 45.80 -62.76
C ARG A 412 -39.22 45.17 -64.16
N LEU A 413 -38.47 44.09 -64.40
CA LEU A 413 -38.42 43.38 -65.69
C LEU A 413 -39.64 42.48 -65.93
N SER A 414 -40.30 42.00 -64.88
CA SER A 414 -41.60 41.31 -64.94
C SER A 414 -42.79 42.28 -64.94
N GLY A 415 -42.52 43.58 -64.79
CA GLY A 415 -43.47 44.69 -64.86
C GLY A 415 -43.23 45.56 -66.09
N ASP A 416 -43.47 44.97 -67.27
CA ASP A 416 -43.28 45.52 -68.62
C ASP A 416 -41.82 45.62 -69.11
N GLY A 417 -41.51 44.88 -70.20
CA GLY A 417 -40.24 44.98 -70.93
C GLY A 417 -39.25 43.81 -70.79
N ALA A 418 -39.51 42.70 -71.50
CA ALA A 418 -38.53 41.62 -71.66
C ALA A 418 -37.32 42.08 -72.50
N GLY A 419 -36.10 41.66 -72.13
CA GLY A 419 -34.89 42.01 -72.88
C GLY A 419 -33.62 41.29 -72.43
N SER A 420 -33.43 40.04 -72.87
CA SER A 420 -32.15 39.33 -72.73
C SER A 420 -31.07 39.99 -73.60
N VAL A 421 -29.96 40.44 -73.02
CA VAL A 421 -28.79 40.92 -73.80
C VAL A 421 -27.49 40.29 -73.30
N SER A 422 -26.75 39.72 -74.25
CA SER A 422 -25.51 38.97 -74.07
C SER A 422 -24.24 39.84 -74.10
N MET A 423 -23.15 39.28 -73.59
CA MET A 423 -21.82 39.90 -73.34
C MET A 423 -21.11 40.51 -74.55
N THR A 424 -20.17 41.44 -74.27
CA THR A 424 -18.89 41.52 -75.01
C THR A 424 -17.72 41.94 -74.11
N LEU A 425 -16.56 41.28 -74.27
CA LEU A 425 -15.28 41.66 -73.66
C LEU A 425 -14.69 42.93 -74.28
N VAL A 426 -13.96 43.72 -73.48
CA VAL A 426 -12.87 44.58 -73.98
C VAL A 426 -11.63 44.33 -73.12
N ASN A 427 -10.55 43.86 -73.76
CA ASN A 427 -9.26 43.56 -73.14
C ASN A 427 -8.30 44.74 -73.35
N SER A 428 -7.82 45.35 -72.27
CA SER A 428 -6.89 46.49 -72.31
C SER A 428 -5.50 46.09 -71.80
N THR A 429 -4.50 46.38 -72.61
CA THR A 429 -3.13 45.85 -72.50
C THR A 429 -2.26 46.62 -71.50
N GLY A 430 -1.53 45.88 -70.65
CA GLY A 430 -0.42 46.37 -69.82
C GLY A 430 -0.12 45.37 -68.71
N GLY A 431 1.10 44.89 -68.45
CA GLY A 431 2.41 45.29 -68.97
C GLY A 431 3.40 45.39 -67.81
N GLY A 432 4.05 44.29 -67.43
CA GLY A 432 4.98 44.28 -66.29
C GLY A 432 5.45 42.87 -65.89
N ASN A 433 6.76 42.63 -66.03
CA ASN A 433 7.45 41.34 -65.98
C ASN A 433 7.16 40.38 -64.82
N THR A 434 7.19 39.09 -65.17
CA THR A 434 7.29 37.92 -64.29
C THR A 434 8.73 37.55 -63.93
N TYR A 435 8.99 37.20 -62.67
CA TYR A 435 10.00 36.21 -62.30
C TYR A 435 9.45 35.30 -61.19
N SER A 436 8.92 34.14 -61.55
CA SER A 436 8.67 33.07 -60.58
C SER A 436 8.71 31.70 -61.27
N SER A 437 9.75 30.94 -60.96
CA SER A 437 9.80 29.49 -61.16
C SER A 437 9.54 28.84 -59.79
N GLY A 438 8.72 27.80 -59.63
CA GLY A 438 7.98 27.03 -60.62
C GLY A 438 8.05 25.53 -60.31
N SER A 439 6.95 24.98 -59.75
CA SER A 439 6.71 23.53 -59.51
C SER A 439 7.69 22.81 -58.54
N GLY A 440 7.37 21.67 -57.91
CA GLY A 440 6.15 20.84 -57.96
C GLY A 440 6.21 19.70 -56.93
N LEU A 441 5.14 18.93 -56.79
CA LEU A 441 4.98 17.88 -55.75
C LEU A 441 5.82 16.61 -55.98
N GLY A 442 6.11 15.86 -54.91
CA GLY A 442 6.68 14.50 -54.99
C GLY A 442 6.55 13.69 -53.69
N TYR A 443 6.05 12.45 -53.78
CA TYR A 443 5.82 11.51 -52.68
C TYR A 443 6.98 10.49 -52.54
N GLY A 444 7.14 9.88 -51.36
CA GLY A 444 8.04 8.74 -51.11
C GLY A 444 9.46 9.13 -50.65
N GLY A 445 10.22 8.30 -49.95
CA GLY A 445 9.95 6.94 -49.47
C GLY A 445 11.17 6.02 -49.60
N GLY A 446 11.86 5.74 -48.48
CA GLY A 446 12.78 4.59 -48.35
C GLY A 446 14.29 4.86 -48.33
N PHE A 447 14.91 4.42 -47.23
CA PHE A 447 16.16 3.62 -47.10
C PHE A 447 17.52 4.02 -47.73
N ASN A 448 18.58 3.54 -47.05
CA ASN A 448 19.99 3.39 -47.46
C ASN A 448 20.88 4.66 -47.44
N LEU A 449 22.20 4.60 -47.18
CA LEU A 449 23.09 3.56 -46.59
C LEU A 449 24.51 4.16 -46.40
N GLY A 450 25.23 3.80 -45.33
CA GLY A 450 26.68 3.59 -45.40
C GLY A 450 27.64 4.58 -44.70
N SER A 451 28.58 4.00 -43.93
CA SER A 451 29.92 4.50 -43.53
C SER A 451 29.97 5.67 -42.52
N GLY A 452 30.79 5.71 -41.46
CA GLY A 452 31.88 4.83 -40.95
C GLY A 452 33.03 5.71 -40.41
N MET A 453 33.78 5.43 -39.33
CA MET A 453 33.88 4.36 -38.31
C MET A 453 34.31 5.02 -36.95
N GLY A 454 34.49 4.39 -35.78
CA GLY A 454 34.38 2.98 -35.33
C GLY A 454 34.95 2.78 -33.90
N THR A 455 34.95 1.53 -33.42
CA THR A 455 35.59 0.99 -32.19
C THR A 455 35.10 1.51 -30.82
N GLY A 456 34.87 0.68 -29.79
CA GLY A 456 35.16 -0.77 -29.65
C GLY A 456 34.19 -1.52 -28.73
N ALA A 457 34.35 -2.85 -28.72
CA ALA A 457 33.58 -3.82 -27.93
C ALA A 457 33.91 -3.70 -26.42
N LEU A 458 33.21 -4.30 -25.45
CA LEU A 458 32.71 -5.69 -25.38
C LEU A 458 31.45 -5.78 -24.49
N GLY A 459 30.55 -6.71 -24.80
CA GLY A 459 29.66 -7.30 -23.81
C GLY A 459 30.18 -8.68 -23.39
N PHE A 460 29.61 -9.28 -22.33
CA PHE A 460 29.00 -10.62 -22.36
C PHE A 460 28.36 -10.95 -20.99
N THR A 461 27.63 -12.06 -20.95
CA THR A 461 26.72 -12.44 -19.86
C THR A 461 27.14 -13.74 -19.19
N SER A 462 26.44 -14.08 -18.09
CA SER A 462 26.28 -15.43 -17.51
C SER A 462 27.39 -16.00 -16.62
N GLY A 463 26.99 -16.96 -15.78
CA GLY A 463 27.91 -17.86 -15.07
C GLY A 463 27.81 -17.80 -13.55
N GLY A 464 26.87 -18.55 -12.96
CA GLY A 464 26.98 -18.95 -11.55
C GLY A 464 27.92 -20.15 -11.42
N GLY A 465 28.71 -20.23 -10.34
CA GLY A 465 29.61 -21.35 -10.11
C GLY A 465 30.32 -21.26 -8.75
N SER A 466 30.13 -22.27 -7.92
CA SER A 466 30.74 -22.39 -6.60
C SER A 466 32.15 -22.97 -6.65
N SER A 467 33.11 -22.38 -5.93
CA SER A 467 34.21 -23.12 -5.31
C SER A 467 34.84 -22.31 -4.17
N GLY A 468 34.97 -22.92 -2.99
CA GLY A 468 35.69 -22.31 -1.86
C GLY A 468 37.18 -22.60 -1.94
N LEU A 469 38.00 -21.68 -1.43
CA LEU A 469 39.41 -21.92 -1.14
C LEU A 469 39.79 -21.26 0.18
N LYS A 470 40.45 -22.05 1.05
CA LYS A 470 40.97 -21.61 2.34
C LYS A 470 42.24 -20.79 2.12
N SER A 471 42.43 -19.72 2.90
CA SER A 471 43.75 -19.12 3.06
C SER A 471 44.23 -19.30 4.50
N THR A 472 45.13 -20.26 4.68
CA THR A 472 45.84 -20.50 5.94
C THR A 472 47.12 -19.69 5.92
N TYR A 473 47.34 -18.81 6.90
CA TYR A 473 48.68 -18.25 7.17
C TYR A 473 49.31 -18.95 8.38
N SER A 474 50.30 -19.78 8.10
CA SER A 474 51.19 -20.39 9.10
C SER A 474 52.37 -19.46 9.38
N VAL A 475 52.56 -19.05 10.64
CA VAL A 475 53.76 -18.29 11.05
C VAL A 475 54.82 -19.28 11.53
N THR A 476 55.88 -19.44 10.74
CA THR A 476 57.02 -20.30 11.08
C THR A 476 57.99 -19.60 12.01
N SER A 477 58.30 -20.23 13.15
CA SER A 477 59.35 -19.78 14.08
C SER A 477 60.73 -19.90 13.43
N THR A 478 61.57 -18.86 13.54
CA THR A 478 63.01 -18.97 13.28
C THR A 478 63.81 -18.38 14.43
N SER A 479 64.47 -19.25 15.19
CA SER A 479 65.37 -18.86 16.28
C SER A 479 66.64 -18.20 15.74
N ARG A 480 67.01 -17.03 16.28
CA ARG A 480 68.38 -16.51 16.21
C ARG A 480 68.87 -16.08 17.59
N ARG A 481 69.68 -16.97 18.16
CA ARG A 481 70.54 -16.74 19.32
C ARG A 481 71.53 -15.61 19.00
N SER A 482 71.54 -14.54 19.81
CA SER A 482 72.57 -13.51 19.77
C SER A 482 73.26 -13.44 21.12
N ILE A 483 74.56 -13.78 21.13
CA ILE A 483 75.44 -13.61 22.28
C ILE A 483 76.02 -12.19 22.21
N ARG A 484 76.00 -11.45 23.32
CA ARG A 484 76.97 -10.39 23.58
C ARG A 484 77.03 -10.06 25.08
N ASN A 485 78.26 -10.20 25.60
CA ASN A 485 78.88 -9.64 26.80
C ASN A 485 77.98 -9.34 28.01
#